data_AF-A0A2W4QVN0-F1
#
_entry.id   AF-A0A2W4QVN0-F1
#
_cell.length_a   1.000
_cell.length_b   1.000
_cell.length_c   1.000
_cell.angle_alpha   90.00
_cell.angle_beta   90.00
_cell.angle_gamma   90.00
#
_symmetry.space_group_name_H-M   'P 1'
#
loop_
_entity.id
_entity.type
_entity.pdbx_description
1 polymer ?
#
loop_
_entity_poly.entity_id
_entity_poly.type
_entity_poly.pdbx_seq_one_letter_code
_entity_poly.pdbx_strand_id
1 'polypeptide(L)'
;MIVGLGRTGLSCARYLHARGWRIAATDTRDAPPELERVRALDPSIVVRTGGLDVRLLDDAVCVVASPGVPLSDPCLFYTLDPPPKGDSVCPG
;
A
#
# COMPACT_ATOMS: atom_id res chain seq x y z
N MET A 1 -3.33 -1.48 2.02
CA MET A 1 -3.43 -0.42 1.00
C MET A 1 -2.61 0.80 1.39
N ILE A 2 -1.94 1.41 0.42
CA ILE A 2 -1.17 2.65 0.61
C ILE A 2 -1.87 3.76 -0.17
N VAL A 3 -2.10 4.90 0.47
CA VAL A 3 -2.71 6.09 -0.12
C VAL A 3 -1.65 7.20 -0.18
N GLY A 4 -1.23 7.52 -1.41
CA GLY A 4 -0.16 8.46 -1.69
C GLY A 4 1.18 7.75 -1.93
N LEU A 5 1.72 7.96 -3.12
CA LEU A 5 3.00 7.47 -3.63
C LEU A 5 4.06 8.58 -3.63
N GLY A 6 4.22 9.21 -2.46
CA GLY A 6 5.40 10.02 -2.13
C GLY A 6 6.49 9.21 -1.42
N ARG A 7 7.51 9.88 -0.89
CA ARG A 7 8.64 9.24 -0.16
C ARG A 7 8.17 8.33 0.97
N THR A 8 7.16 8.78 1.74
CA THR A 8 6.57 7.97 2.83
C THR A 8 5.86 6.73 2.28
N GLY A 9 5.05 6.88 1.23
CA GLY A 9 4.36 5.76 0.58
C GLY A 9 5.32 4.70 0.08
N LEU A 10 6.42 5.10 -0.57
CA LEU A 10 7.47 4.18 -0.99
C LEU A 10 8.15 3.47 0.19
N SER A 11 8.48 4.19 1.26
CA SER A 11 9.08 3.58 2.45
C SER A 11 8.16 2.53 3.08
N CYS A 12 6.86 2.81 3.15
CA CYS A 12 5.87 1.86 3.65
C CYS A 12 5.71 0.64 2.72
N ALA A 13 5.65 0.86 1.39
CA ALA A 13 5.61 -0.23 0.41
C ALA A 13 6.82 -1.16 0.57
N ARG A 14 8.03 -0.61 0.68
CA ARG A 14 9.25 -1.39 0.93
C ARG A 14 9.20 -2.18 2.23
N TYR A 15 8.78 -1.53 3.33
CA TYR A 15 8.74 -2.16 4.65
C TYR A 15 7.77 -3.34 4.71
N LEU A 16 6.58 -3.19 4.13
CA LEU A 16 5.53 -4.20 4.09
C LEU A 16 5.90 -5.33 3.11
N HIS A 17 6.45 -4.99 1.94
CA HIS A 17 6.83 -5.95 0.91
C HIS A 17 7.92 -6.90 1.45
N ALA A 18 8.93 -6.33 2.13
CA ALA A 18 10.00 -7.11 2.78
C ALA A 18 9.50 -8.07 3.88
N ARG A 19 8.25 -7.94 4.32
CA ARG A 19 7.61 -8.79 5.33
C ARG A 19 6.59 -9.77 4.74
N GLY A 20 6.46 -9.84 3.41
CA GLY A 20 5.55 -10.77 2.72
C GLY A 20 4.10 -10.31 2.69
N TRP A 21 3.82 -9.03 2.96
CA TRP A 21 2.47 -8.50 2.84
C TRP A 21 2.08 -8.33 1.37
N ARG A 22 0.83 -8.69 1.05
CA ARG A 22 0.18 -8.25 -0.18
C ARG A 22 -0.14 -6.76 -0.08
N ILE A 23 0.27 -5.99 -1.08
CA ILE A 23 0.16 -4.54 -1.09
C ILE A 23 -0.60 -4.09 -2.34
N ALA A 24 -1.48 -3.11 -2.14
CA ALA A 24 -2.05 -2.29 -3.20
C ALA A 24 -1.83 -0.81 -2.85
N ALA A 25 -1.73 0.04 -3.87
CA ALA A 25 -1.52 1.47 -3.68
C ALA A 25 -2.43 2.32 -4.59
N THR A 26 -2.81 3.49 -4.10
CA THR A 26 -3.55 4.50 -4.86
C THR A 26 -2.93 5.88 -4.65
N ASP A 27 -3.03 6.77 -5.64
CA ASP A 27 -2.64 8.17 -5.52
C ASP A 27 -3.60 9.05 -6.34
N THR A 28 -3.92 10.24 -5.83
CA THR A 28 -4.79 11.21 -6.53
C THR A 28 -4.11 11.86 -7.72
N ARG A 29 -2.79 11.87 -7.78
CA ARG A 29 -2.01 12.37 -8.93
C ARG A 29 -1.96 11.32 -10.02
N ASP A 30 -1.98 11.75 -11.28
CA ASP A 30 -1.81 10.86 -12.44
C ASP A 30 -0.41 10.24 -12.49
N ALA A 31 0.60 11.06 -12.17
CA ALA A 31 2.01 10.68 -12.16
C ALA A 31 2.66 11.04 -10.80
N PRO A 32 2.45 10.23 -9.75
CA PRO A 32 3.10 10.47 -8.48
C PRO A 32 4.60 10.17 -8.55
N PRO A 33 5.42 10.87 -7.74
CA PRO A 33 6.88 10.90 -7.90
C PRO A 33 7.55 9.53 -7.71
N GLU A 34 6.94 8.63 -6.95
CA GLU A 34 7.52 7.32 -6.63
C GLU A 34 6.81 6.16 -7.36
N LEU A 35 5.96 6.44 -8.36
CA LEU A 35 5.17 5.43 -9.09
C LEU A 35 6.05 4.27 -9.61
N GLU A 36 7.06 4.60 -10.40
CA GLU A 36 7.92 3.62 -11.05
C GLU A 36 8.73 2.82 -10.04
N ARG A 37 9.14 3.44 -8.93
CA ARG A 37 9.88 2.76 -7.86
C ARG A 37 9.00 1.76 -7.13
N VAL A 38 7.71 2.05 -6.92
CA VAL A 38 6.77 1.08 -6.33
C VAL A 38 6.48 -0.06 -7.29
N ARG A 39 6.25 0.22 -8.58
CA ARG A 39 6.05 -0.82 -9.61
C ARG A 39 7.27 -1.74 -9.75
N ALA A 40 8.48 -1.20 -9.55
CA ALA A 40 9.72 -1.96 -9.58
C ALA A 40 9.95 -2.83 -8.33
N LEU A 41 9.24 -2.61 -7.22
CA LEU A 41 9.36 -3.48 -6.03
C LEU A 41 8.82 -4.87 -6.31
N ASP A 42 7.64 -4.93 -6.91
CA ASP A 42 6.99 -6.14 -7.36
C ASP A 42 5.90 -5.76 -8.39
N PRO A 43 5.98 -6.28 -9.63
CA PRO A 43 4.96 -6.05 -10.66
C PRO A 43 3.55 -6.50 -10.27
N SER A 44 3.41 -7.37 -9.25
CA SER A 44 2.12 -7.83 -8.72
C SER A 44 1.39 -6.77 -7.89
N ILE A 45 2.10 -5.72 -7.43
CA ILE A 45 1.51 -4.63 -6.65
C ILE A 45 0.55 -3.85 -7.55
N VAL A 46 -0.74 -3.90 -7.20
CA VAL A 46 -1.77 -3.12 -7.90
C VAL A 46 -1.61 -1.66 -7.56
N VAL A 47 -1.42 -0.81 -8.58
CA VAL A 47 -1.29 0.64 -8.44
C VAL A 47 -2.35 1.37 -9.28
N ARG A 48 -3.13 2.24 -8.64
CA ARG A 48 -4.10 3.14 -9.29
C ARG A 48 -3.70 4.60 -9.12
N THR A 49 -3.67 5.36 -10.20
CA THR A 49 -3.35 6.79 -10.20
C THR A 49 -4.50 7.59 -10.78
N GLY A 50 -4.49 8.91 -10.55
CA GLY A 50 -5.54 9.81 -11.06
C GLY A 50 -6.84 9.79 -10.24
N GLY A 51 -6.82 9.21 -9.04
CA GLY A 51 -7.99 9.13 -8.18
C GLY A 51 -7.81 8.14 -7.02
N LEU A 52 -8.67 8.28 -6.00
CA LEU A 52 -8.78 7.28 -4.93
C LEU A 52 -9.72 6.17 -5.37
N ASP A 53 -9.18 4.97 -5.53
CA ASP A 53 -10.00 3.78 -5.81
C ASP A 53 -10.37 3.10 -4.49
N VAL A 54 -11.54 3.44 -3.95
CA VAL A 54 -12.06 2.89 -2.69
C VAL A 54 -12.31 1.38 -2.76
N ARG A 55 -12.40 0.79 -3.95
CA ARG A 55 -12.57 -0.68 -4.11
C ARG A 55 -11.30 -1.44 -3.72
N LEU A 56 -10.15 -0.75 -3.68
CA LEU A 56 -8.93 -1.31 -3.10
C LEU A 56 -8.96 -1.38 -1.57
N LEU A 57 -9.93 -0.72 -0.92
CA LEU A 57 -10.10 -0.76 0.54
C LEU A 57 -10.84 -2.02 1.01
N ASP A 58 -11.65 -2.64 0.16
CA ASP A 58 -12.51 -3.77 0.55
C ASP A 58 -11.71 -4.96 1.12
N ASP A 59 -10.49 -5.18 0.62
CA ASP A 59 -9.56 -6.22 1.10
C ASP A 59 -8.36 -5.65 1.90
N ALA A 60 -8.36 -4.34 2.21
CA ALA A 60 -7.21 -3.68 2.81
C ALA A 60 -7.18 -3.87 4.34
N VAL A 61 -6.18 -4.60 4.82
CA VAL A 61 -5.93 -4.80 6.27
C VAL A 61 -5.33 -3.55 6.95
N CYS A 62 -4.78 -2.61 6.18
CA CYS A 62 -4.11 -1.41 6.69
C CYS A 62 -4.18 -0.28 5.65
N VAL A 63 -4.32 0.98 6.09
CA VAL A 63 -4.26 2.17 5.23
C VAL A 63 -3.09 3.05 5.68
N VAL A 64 -2.15 3.36 4.77
CA VAL A 64 -1.07 4.31 5.02
C VAL A 64 -1.34 5.58 4.23
N ALA A 65 -1.66 6.69 4.89
CA ALA A 65 -1.84 7.99 4.25
C ALA A 65 -0.59 8.87 4.42
N SER A 66 -0.05 9.40 3.32
CA SER A 66 1.02 10.41 3.37
C SER A 66 0.46 11.81 3.69
N PRO A 67 1.22 12.70 4.36
CA PRO A 67 0.73 14.00 4.87
C PRO A 67 0.29 15.03 3.81
N GLY A 68 0.33 14.69 2.52
CA GLY A 68 -0.19 15.54 1.43
C GLY A 68 -1.63 15.23 1.01
N VAL A 69 -2.24 14.17 1.55
CA VAL A 69 -3.67 13.91 1.41
C VAL A 69 -4.36 14.59 2.58
N PRO A 70 -5.42 15.41 2.38
CA PRO A 70 -6.14 16.04 3.48
C PRO A 70 -6.82 14.96 4.32
N LEU A 71 -6.10 14.49 5.32
CA LEU A 71 -6.54 13.65 6.42
C LEU A 71 -6.01 14.37 7.65
N SER A 72 -6.91 14.78 8.52
CA SER A 72 -6.63 15.58 9.72
C SER A 72 -5.75 14.86 10.76
N ASP A 73 -5.12 13.74 10.40
CA ASP A 73 -4.26 12.94 11.27
C ASP A 73 -2.97 12.48 10.56
N PRO A 74 -1.79 12.67 11.19
CA PRO A 74 -0.52 12.20 10.66
C PRO A 74 -0.43 10.66 10.74
N CYS A 75 -0.16 10.02 9.60
CA CYS A 75 0.27 8.61 9.44
C CYS A 75 -0.07 7.67 10.61
N LEU A 76 -1.35 7.32 10.79
CA LEU A 76 -1.73 6.32 11.78
C LEU A 76 -1.60 4.92 11.19
N PHE A 77 -0.58 4.18 11.61
CA PHE A 77 -0.41 2.77 11.26
C PHE A 77 -1.37 1.93 12.13
N TYR A 78 -2.50 1.50 11.58
CA TYR A 78 -3.21 0.35 12.13
C TYR A 78 -2.73 -0.91 11.41
N THR A 79 -1.85 -1.68 12.05
CA THR A 79 -1.62 -3.08 11.69
C THR A 79 -2.57 -3.91 12.54
N LEU A 80 -3.54 -4.55 11.90
CA LEU A 80 -4.18 -5.74 12.44
C LEU A 80 -3.31 -6.91 11.95
N ASP A 81 -2.51 -7.48 12.87
CA ASP A 81 -1.61 -8.65 12.76
C ASP A 81 -0.86 -8.95 11.44
N PRO A 82 0.45 -9.28 11.48
CA PRO A 82 1.17 -9.74 10.28
C PRO A 82 0.45 -10.91 9.59
N PRO A 83 0.39 -10.95 8.24
CA PRO A 83 -0.15 -12.08 7.54
C PRO A 83 0.69 -13.29 7.93
N PRO A 84 0.08 -14.49 8.07
CA PRO A 84 0.84 -15.70 8.30
C PRO A 84 1.94 -15.79 7.23
N LYS A 85 3.19 -15.90 7.66
CA LYS A 85 4.33 -16.04 6.74
C LYS A 85 4.16 -17.34 5.96
N GLY A 86 3.99 -17.24 4.65
CA GLY A 86 4.26 -18.29 3.65
C GLY A 86 3.58 -19.64 3.89
N ASP A 87 2.68 -19.99 2.98
CA ASP A 87 2.41 -21.35 2.54
C ASP A 87 2.23 -22.40 3.66
N SER A 88 1.17 -22.24 4.47
CA SER A 88 0.42 -23.43 4.86
C SER A 88 -0.67 -23.64 3.82
N VAL A 89 -0.34 -24.46 2.82
CA VAL A 89 -1.36 -25.25 2.12
C VAL A 89 -2.25 -25.84 3.20
N CYS A 90 -3.54 -25.49 3.23
CA CYS A 90 -4.51 -26.26 3.98
C CYS A 90 -4.51 -27.67 3.36
N PRO A 91 -4.09 -28.73 4.05
CA PRO A 91 -4.33 -30.07 3.55
C PRO A 91 -5.75 -30.46 3.94
N GLY A 92 -6.61 -30.66 2.93
CA GLY A 92 -7.87 -31.43 3.03
C GLY A 92 -9.05 -30.72 3.65
#